data_AF-A0A9E5BFK5-F1
#
_entry.id   AF-A0A9E5BFK5-F1
#
_cell.length_a   1.000
_cell.length_b   1.000
_cell.length_c   1.000
_cell.angle_alpha   90.00
_cell.angle_beta   90.00
_cell.angle_gamma   90.00
#
_symmetry.space_group_name_H-M   'P 1'
#
loop_
_entity.id
_entity.type
_entity.pdbx_description
1 polymer ?
#
loop_
_entity_poly.entity_id
_entity_poly.type
_entity_poly.pdbx_seq_one_letter_code
_entity_poly.pdbx_strand_id
1 'polypeptide(L)'
;MYGLATGNWGIWQAGSILGILGASQIPDEWGLEFAGTLALIAVIVPMLDHRAARWAAVVAAMVAILTYSLPLKLNLTAAILAAIVVGILADRSSKVMR
;
A
#
# COMPACT_ATOMS: atom_id res chain seq x y z
N MET A 1 -3.64 -27.35 -3.36
CA MET A 1 -3.53 -25.92 -2.97
C MET A 1 -2.83 -25.04 -4.02
N TYR A 2 -2.06 -25.57 -4.96
CA TYR A 2 -1.41 -24.77 -6.02
C TYR A 2 -2.37 -24.17 -7.06
N GLY A 3 -3.47 -24.85 -7.42
CA GLY A 3 -4.37 -24.40 -8.48
C GLY A 3 -5.03 -23.04 -8.25
N LEU A 4 -5.37 -22.71 -6.99
CA LEU A 4 -5.93 -21.39 -6.64
C LEU A 4 -4.87 -20.29 -6.71
N ALA A 5 -3.64 -20.59 -6.29
CA ALA A 5 -2.53 -19.64 -6.36
C ALA A 5 -2.12 -19.35 -7.81
N THR A 6 -2.04 -20.38 -8.66
CA THR A 6 -1.72 -20.22 -10.08
C THR A 6 -2.84 -19.53 -10.85
N GLY A 7 -4.11 -19.84 -10.54
CA GLY A 7 -5.26 -19.14 -11.10
C GLY A 7 -5.29 -17.65 -10.73
N ASN A 8 -5.09 -17.34 -9.44
CA ASN A 8 -4.99 -15.95 -8.98
C ASN A 8 -3.83 -15.20 -9.65
N TRP A 9 -2.65 -15.83 -9.73
CA TRP A 9 -1.50 -15.25 -10.41
C TRP A 9 -1.78 -15.00 -11.88
N GLY A 10 -2.40 -15.95 -12.59
CA GLY A 10 -2.77 -15.79 -13.99
C GLY A 10 -3.75 -14.64 -14.23
N ILE A 11 -4.78 -14.51 -13.38
CA ILE A 11 -5.73 -13.39 -13.43
C ILE A 11 -5.02 -12.06 -13.16
N TRP A 12 -4.13 -12.02 -12.17
CA TRP A 12 -3.36 -10.83 -11.85
C TRP A 12 -2.44 -10.41 -13.00
N GLN A 13 -1.75 -11.36 -13.63
CA GLN A 13 -0.92 -11.12 -14.81
C GLN A 13 -1.75 -10.59 -15.98
N ALA A 14 -2.86 -11.25 -16.31
CA ALA A 14 -3.73 -10.83 -17.40
C ALA A 14 -4.27 -9.40 -17.18
N GLY A 15 -4.76 -9.10 -15.98
CA GLY A 15 -5.22 -7.75 -15.63
C GLY A 15 -4.11 -6.70 -15.71
N SER A 16 -2.90 -7.04 -15.25
CA SER A 16 -1.75 -6.13 -15.31
C SER A 16 -1.33 -5.82 -16.75
N ILE A 17 -1.26 -6.84 -17.61
CA ILE A 17 -0.91 -6.67 -19.03
C ILE A 17 -1.96 -5.82 -19.74
N LEU A 18 -3.25 -6.12 -19.53
CA LEU A 18 -4.35 -5.33 -20.09
C LEU A 18 -4.28 -3.87 -19.64
N GLY A 19 -3.99 -3.61 -18.36
CA GLY A 19 -3.81 -2.26 -17.84
C GLY A 19 -2.63 -1.53 -18.47
N ILE A 20 -1.47 -2.17 -18.58
CA ILE A 20 -0.26 -1.58 -19.18
C ILE A 20 -0.49 -1.21 -20.65
N LEU A 21 -1.07 -2.13 -21.43
CA LEU A 21 -1.31 -1.90 -22.85
C LEU A 21 -2.47 -0.91 -23.10
N GLY A 22 -3.50 -0.95 -22.26
CA GLY A 22 -4.68 -0.10 -22.35
C GLY A 22 -4.50 1.31 -21.77
N ALA A 23 -3.47 1.57 -20.96
CA ALA A 23 -3.28 2.84 -20.26
C ALA A 23 -3.23 4.04 -21.22
N SER A 24 -2.60 3.89 -22.39
CA SER A 24 -2.46 4.95 -23.40
C SER A 24 -3.77 5.36 -24.08
N GLN A 25 -4.81 4.53 -23.99
CA GLN A 25 -6.10 4.77 -24.62
C GLN A 25 -7.06 5.57 -23.73
N ILE A 26 -6.71 5.79 -22.46
CA ILE A 26 -7.57 6.45 -21.47
C ILE A 26 -7.26 7.95 -21.47
N PRO A 27 -8.25 8.83 -21.68
CA PRO A 27 -8.05 10.27 -21.60
C PRO A 27 -7.57 10.72 -20.21
N ASP A 28 -6.58 11.61 -20.16
CA ASP A 28 -6.03 12.15 -18.90
C ASP A 28 -7.10 12.89 -18.07
N GLU A 29 -8.11 13.47 -18.74
CA GLU A 29 -9.22 14.19 -18.12
C GLU A 29 -10.12 13.31 -17.22
N TRP A 30 -10.05 11.98 -17.37
CA TRP A 30 -10.77 11.06 -16.48
C TRP A 30 -10.14 10.97 -15.08
N GLY A 31 -8.92 11.50 -14.89
CA GLY A 31 -8.26 11.53 -13.59
C GLY A 31 -7.92 10.13 -13.06
N LEU A 32 -7.57 9.20 -13.95
CA LEU A 32 -7.33 7.79 -13.58
C LEU A 32 -6.20 7.63 -12.55
N GLU A 33 -5.19 8.50 -12.57
CA GLU A 33 -4.10 8.52 -11.59
C GLU A 33 -4.62 8.81 -10.16
N PHE A 34 -5.58 9.73 -10.05
CA PHE A 34 -6.26 10.02 -8.80
C PHE A 34 -7.20 8.88 -8.39
N ALA A 35 -7.98 8.34 -9.34
CA ALA A 35 -8.88 7.22 -9.09
C ALA A 35 -8.12 5.97 -8.58
N GLY A 36 -6.94 5.68 -9.15
CA GLY A 36 -6.09 4.58 -8.70
C GLY A 36 -5.61 4.75 -7.27
N THR A 37 -5.21 5.96 -6.89
CA THR A 37 -4.82 6.29 -5.51
C THR A 37 -5.99 6.12 -4.54
N LEU A 38 -7.18 6.62 -4.89
CA LEU A 38 -8.38 6.45 -4.09
C LEU A 38 -8.81 4.98 -3.95
N ALA A 39 -8.68 4.18 -5.02
CA ALA A 39 -8.97 2.76 -4.98
C ALA A 39 -8.07 2.02 -3.99
N LEU A 40 -6.77 2.36 -3.95
CA LEU A 40 -5.84 1.81 -2.96
C LEU A 40 -6.23 2.23 -1.54
N ILE A 41 -6.59 3.50 -1.32
CA ILE A 41 -7.06 3.99 -0.03
C ILE A 41 -8.32 3.23 0.41
N ALA A 42 -9.27 3.01 -0.49
CA ALA A 42 -10.51 2.28 -0.21
C ALA A 42 -10.26 0.83 0.26
N VAL A 43 -9.20 0.18 -0.24
CA VAL A 43 -8.77 -1.15 0.21
C VAL A 43 -8.02 -1.08 1.55
N ILE A 44 -7.15 -0.08 1.73
CA ILE A 44 -6.29 0.03 2.92
C ILE A 44 -7.07 0.45 4.17
N VAL A 45 -7.98 1.43 4.06
CA VAL A 45 -8.73 1.99 5.19
C VAL A 45 -9.43 0.93 6.05
N PRO A 46 -10.20 -0.04 5.50
CA PRO A 46 -10.82 -1.09 6.32
C PRO A 46 -9.81 -2.03 6.98
N MET A 47 -8.56 -2.12 6.48
CA MET A 47 -7.48 -2.90 7.10
C MET A 47 -6.87 -2.18 8.33
N LEU A 48 -7.16 -0.89 8.54
CA LEU A 48 -6.72 -0.11 9.71
C LEU A 48 -7.67 -0.28 10.91
N ASP A 49 -8.10 -1.51 11.14
CA ASP A 49 -9.13 -1.89 12.11
C ASP A 49 -8.66 -1.79 13.58
N HIS A 50 -7.36 -1.91 13.83
CA HIS A 50 -6.76 -1.86 15.17
C HIS A 50 -5.73 -0.74 15.31
N ARG A 51 -5.46 -0.35 16.57
CA ARG A 51 -4.61 0.81 16.88
C ARG A 51 -3.19 0.69 16.32
N ALA A 52 -2.61 -0.52 16.31
CA ALA A 52 -1.23 -0.72 15.86
C ALA A 52 -1.12 -0.47 14.35
N ALA A 53 -2.06 -0.97 13.54
CA ALA A 53 -2.15 -0.64 12.12
C ALA A 53 -2.33 0.87 11.87
N ARG A 54 -3.18 1.55 12.64
CA ARG A 54 -3.37 3.01 12.51
C ARG A 54 -2.07 3.78 12.75
N TRP A 55 -1.36 3.45 13.83
CA TRP A 55 -0.05 4.07 14.12
C TRP A 55 0.99 3.76 13.05
N ALA A 56 1.05 2.52 12.57
CA ALA A 56 1.95 2.14 11.49
C ALA A 56 1.66 2.93 10.20
N ALA A 57 0.38 3.10 9.83
CA ALA A 57 -0.03 3.86 8.66
C ALA A 57 0.32 5.35 8.77
N VAL A 58 0.09 5.96 9.94
CA VAL A 58 0.46 7.36 10.19
C VAL A 58 1.97 7.57 10.10
N VAL A 59 2.76 6.66 10.69
CA VAL A 59 4.23 6.77 10.59
C VAL A 59 4.72 6.54 9.17
N ALA A 60 4.17 5.57 8.43
CA ALA A 60 4.48 5.38 7.02
C ALA A 60 4.28 6.68 6.22
N ALA A 61 3.11 7.33 6.39
CA ALA A 61 2.79 8.57 5.70
C ALA A 61 3.77 9.70 6.05
N MET A 62 4.07 9.89 7.35
CA MET A 62 5.01 10.92 7.78
C MET A 62 6.43 10.68 7.24
N VAL A 63 6.94 9.45 7.36
CA VAL A 63 8.29 9.12 6.89
C VAL A 63 8.39 9.26 5.38
N ALA A 64 7.39 8.83 4.62
CA ALA A 64 7.38 8.98 3.17
C ALA A 64 7.47 10.46 2.74
N ILE A 65 6.75 11.35 3.44
CA ILE A 65 6.78 12.81 3.20
C ILE A 65 8.14 13.39 3.60
N LEU A 66 8.62 13.08 4.80
CA LEU A 66 9.87 13.63 5.33
C LEU A 66 11.10 13.18 4.53
N THR A 67 11.04 12.00 3.91
CA THR A 67 12.14 11.43 3.12
C THR A 67 11.96 11.61 1.61
N TYR A 68 10.99 12.43 1.17
CA TYR A 68 10.66 12.62 -0.25
C TYR A 68 11.85 12.99 -1.14
N SER A 69 12.85 13.69 -0.60
CA SER A 69 14.05 14.11 -1.33
C SER A 69 15.04 12.98 -1.65
N LEU A 70 14.83 11.76 -1.12
CA LEU A 70 15.74 10.65 -1.40
C LEU A 70 15.58 10.12 -2.84
N PRO A 71 16.69 9.88 -3.56
CA PRO A 71 16.64 9.33 -4.92
C PRO A 71 16.16 7.87 -4.93
N LEU A 72 15.82 7.35 -6.11
CA LEU A 72 15.48 5.93 -6.33
C LEU A 72 14.23 5.41 -5.57
N LYS A 73 13.30 6.30 -5.18
CA LYS A 73 12.10 5.93 -4.39
C LYS A 73 12.44 5.29 -3.03
N LEU A 74 13.61 5.60 -2.46
CA LEU A 74 14.01 5.12 -1.12
C LEU A 74 13.07 5.63 -0.01
N ASN A 75 12.34 6.71 -0.25
CA ASN A 75 11.29 7.20 0.64
C ASN A 75 10.24 6.12 0.98
N LEU A 76 9.84 5.29 0.01
CA LEU A 76 8.89 4.20 0.20
C LEU A 76 9.49 3.09 1.07
N THR A 77 10.73 2.70 0.78
CA THR A 77 11.45 1.67 1.56
C THR A 77 11.63 2.12 3.00
N ALA A 78 12.06 3.36 3.23
CA ALA A 78 12.21 3.93 4.55
C ALA A 78 10.88 3.98 5.32
N ALA A 79 9.79 4.38 4.66
CA ALA A 79 8.46 4.39 5.23
C ALA A 79 7.99 2.99 5.65
N ILE A 80 8.19 1.98 4.81
CA ILE A 80 7.84 0.58 5.10
C ILE A 80 8.62 0.08 6.32
N LEU A 81 9.94 0.31 6.37
CA LEU A 81 10.77 -0.11 7.49
C LEU A 81 10.32 0.54 8.81
N ALA A 82 10.10 1.86 8.80
CA ALA A 82 9.62 2.58 9.96
C ALA A 82 8.24 2.09 10.43
N ALA A 83 7.32 1.85 9.50
CA ALA A 83 5.98 1.34 9.79
C ALA A 83 6.00 -0.07 10.39
N ILE A 84 6.87 -0.96 9.92
CA ILE A 84 7.06 -2.30 10.50
C ILE A 84 7.53 -2.19 11.95
N VAL A 85 8.54 -1.37 12.22
CA VAL A 85 9.06 -1.16 13.58
C VAL A 85 7.96 -0.64 14.52
N VAL A 86 7.24 0.39 14.10
CA VAL A 86 6.14 0.98 14.89
C VAL A 86 4.99 0.00 15.08
N GLY A 87 4.60 -0.72 14.04
CA GLY A 87 3.54 -1.73 14.12
C GLY A 87 3.86 -2.81 15.15
N ILE A 88 5.10 -3.31 15.16
CA ILE A 88 5.57 -4.30 16.14
C ILE A 88 5.54 -3.72 17.56
N LEU A 89 6.05 -2.51 17.77
CA LEU A 89 6.09 -1.86 19.09
C LEU A 89 4.68 -1.55 19.62
N ALA A 90 3.80 -1.06 18.76
CA ALA A 90 2.42 -0.70 19.10
C ALA A 90 1.55 -1.94 19.41
N ASP A 91 1.77 -3.06 18.71
CA ASP A 91 1.08 -4.33 18.98
C ASP A 91 1.53 -4.94 20.32
N ARG A 92 2.83 -4.93 20.61
CA ARG A 92 3.37 -5.40 21.91
C ARG A 92 2.80 -4.61 23.07
N SER A 93 2.77 -3.28 22.95
CA SER A 93 2.17 -2.40 23.95
C SER A 93 0.65 -2.63 24.11
N SER A 94 0.00 -3.28 23.14
CA SER A 94 -1.43 -3.63 23.18
C SER A 94 -1.72 -4.87 23.96
N LYS A 95 -0.85 -5.86 23.84
CA LYS A 95 -0.99 -7.12 24.56
C LYS A 95 -0.60 -7.00 26.03
N VAL A 96 0.32 -6.09 26.39
CA VAL A 96 0.72 -5.86 27.78
C VAL A 96 -0.36 -5.13 28.61
N MET A 97 -1.22 -4.35 27.95
CA MET A 97 -2.24 -3.52 28.62
C MET A 97 -3.63 -4.16 28.66
N ARG A 98 -3.78 -5.39 28.14
CA ARG A 98 -4.96 -6.24 28.23
C ARG A 98 -4.67 -7.40 29.17
#